data_AF-K4AH65-F1
#
_entry.id   AF-K4AH65-F1
#
_cell.length_a   1.000
_cell.length_b   1.000
_cell.length_c   1.000
_cell.angle_alpha   90.00
_cell.angle_beta   90.00
_cell.angle_gamma   90.00
#
_symmetry.space_group_name_H-M   'P 1'
#
loop_
_entity.id
_entity.type
_entity.pdbx_description
1 polymer ?
#
loop_
_entity_poly.entity_id
_entity_poly.type
_entity_poly.pdbx_seq_one_letter_code
_entity_poly.pdbx_strand_id
1 'polypeptide(L)'
;MLVQSTGTDLYLLPALPRSKWPHGCVKGLKARGGVTVNISWKEGGLREALLWSSSEQISFARLHYADRTAPFSLSSGQVYRFGRDLKCLKTWPL
;
A
#
# COMPACT_ATOMS: atom_id res chain seq x y z
N MET A 1 -8.18 0.53 -11.21
CA MET A 1 -7.14 -0.33 -10.60
C MET A 1 -6.79 0.17 -9.21
N LEU A 2 -6.79 -0.71 -8.20
CA LEU A 2 -6.61 -0.34 -6.79
C LEU A 2 -5.19 -0.59 -6.27
N VAL A 3 -4.58 -1.70 -6.69
CA VAL A 3 -3.19 -2.07 -6.36
C VAL A 3 -2.57 -2.69 -7.61
N GLN A 4 -1.29 -2.39 -7.85
CA GLN A 4 -0.45 -3.11 -8.81
C GLN A 4 0.87 -3.42 -8.13
N SER A 5 1.38 -4.64 -8.29
CA SER A 5 2.71 -5.02 -7.79
C SER A 5 3.56 -5.52 -8.95
N THR A 6 4.82 -5.15 -8.98
CA THR A 6 5.83 -5.63 -9.92
C THR A 6 6.87 -6.46 -9.15
N GLY A 7 8.02 -6.77 -9.76
CA GLY A 7 9.10 -7.49 -9.07
C GLY A 7 9.58 -6.76 -7.81
N THR A 8 9.73 -5.44 -7.88
CA THR A 8 10.35 -4.61 -6.83
C THR A 8 9.45 -3.49 -6.31
N ASP A 9 8.36 -3.16 -7.00
CA ASP A 9 7.57 -1.97 -6.72
C ASP A 9 6.10 -2.29 -6.44
N LEU A 10 5.52 -1.58 -5.47
CA LEU A 10 4.11 -1.63 -5.12
C LEU A 10 3.45 -0.28 -5.42
N TYR A 11 2.39 -0.28 -6.22
CA TYR A 11 1.65 0.90 -6.61
C TYR A 11 0.27 0.92 -5.95
N LEU A 12 -0.03 2.00 -5.24
CA LEU A 12 -1.31 2.25 -4.60
C LEU A 12 -2.16 3.15 -5.48
N LEU A 13 -3.43 2.77 -5.69
CA LEU A 13 -4.40 3.48 -6.50
C LEU A 13 -3.88 3.94 -7.89
N PRO A 14 -3.12 3.10 -8.62
CA PRO A 14 -2.42 3.52 -9.85
C PRO A 14 -3.36 4.03 -10.94
N ALA A 15 -4.61 3.54 -10.96
CA ALA A 15 -5.63 4.00 -11.89
C ALA A 15 -7.03 3.95 -11.24
N LEU A 16 -7.19 4.59 -10.07
CA LEU A 16 -8.49 4.71 -9.42
C LEU A 16 -9.43 5.58 -10.30
N PRO A 17 -10.63 5.10 -10.68
CA PRO A 17 -11.63 5.92 -11.38
C PRO A 17 -12.25 6.95 -10.43
N ARG A 18 -11.58 8.09 -10.22
CA ARG A 18 -11.93 9.07 -9.18
C ARG A 18 -13.37 9.60 -9.27
N SER A 19 -13.91 9.73 -10.49
CA SER A 19 -15.29 10.19 -10.72
C SER A 19 -16.35 9.16 -10.30
N LYS A 20 -16.05 7.87 -10.47
CA LYS A 20 -16.99 6.79 -10.11
C LYS A 20 -16.82 6.36 -8.66
N TRP A 21 -15.58 6.35 -8.15
CA TRP A 21 -15.23 5.92 -6.79
C TRP A 21 -14.49 7.02 -6.02
N PRO A 22 -15.16 8.13 -5.66
CA PRO A 22 -14.53 9.21 -4.90
C PRO A 22 -14.14 8.76 -3.49
N HIS A 23 -14.84 7.78 -2.92
CA HIS A 23 -14.59 7.24 -1.59
C HIS A 23 -14.64 5.72 -1.62
N GLY A 24 -13.87 5.07 -0.75
CA GLY A 24 -13.94 3.65 -0.59
C GLY A 24 -12.80 3.08 0.25
N CYS A 25 -12.89 1.79 0.50
CA CYS A 25 -11.81 1.02 1.08
C CYS A 25 -11.85 -0.40 0.54
N VAL A 26 -10.69 -1.04 0.53
CA VAL A 26 -10.55 -2.47 0.23
C VAL A 26 -9.54 -3.06 1.20
N LYS A 27 -9.79 -4.28 1.63
CA LYS A 27 -8.95 -5.00 2.59
C LYS A 27 -8.58 -6.36 2.05
N GLY A 28 -7.41 -6.85 2.45
CA GLY A 28 -6.94 -8.20 2.15
C GLY A 28 -6.39 -8.39 0.73
N LEU A 29 -6.10 -7.32 -0.01
CA LEU A 29 -5.49 -7.46 -1.34
C LEU A 29 -4.10 -8.08 -1.20
N LYS A 30 -3.79 -9.05 -2.06
CA LYS A 30 -2.47 -9.69 -2.09
C LYS A 30 -1.62 -9.10 -3.21
N ALA A 31 -0.40 -8.71 -2.85
CA ALA A 31 0.65 -8.31 -3.77
C ALA A 31 1.73 -9.42 -3.84
N ARG A 32 2.66 -9.28 -4.79
CA ARG A 32 3.86 -10.13 -4.86
C ARG A 32 4.62 -10.16 -3.54
N GLY A 33 5.47 -11.16 -3.30
CA GLY A 33 6.25 -11.24 -2.05
C GLY A 33 5.44 -11.48 -0.77
N GLY A 34 4.19 -11.98 -0.88
CA GLY A 34 3.35 -12.32 0.28
C GLY A 34 2.74 -11.11 1.01
N VAL A 35 2.90 -9.90 0.46
CA VAL A 35 2.40 -8.67 1.09
C VAL A 35 0.89 -8.59 0.98
N THR A 36 0.27 -8.25 2.10
CA THR A 36 -1.16 -7.93 2.19
C THR A 36 -1.34 -6.43 2.30
N VAL A 37 -2.35 -5.93 1.59
CA VAL A 37 -2.61 -4.51 1.41
C VAL A 37 -4.06 -4.21 1.77
N ASN A 38 -4.24 -3.32 2.74
CA ASN A 38 -5.49 -2.61 2.94
C ASN A 38 -5.30 -1.16 2.50
N ILE A 39 -6.26 -0.59 1.79
CA ILE A 39 -6.23 0.83 1.43
C ILE A 39 -7.59 1.46 1.65
N SER A 40 -7.58 2.73 2.03
CA SER A 40 -8.76 3.59 2.04
C SER A 40 -8.46 4.90 1.32
N TRP A 41 -9.48 5.45 0.68
CA TRP A 41 -9.38 6.69 -0.06
C TRP A 41 -10.61 7.57 0.16
N LYS A 42 -10.39 8.87 0.04
CA LYS A 42 -11.42 9.90 0.14
C LYS A 42 -11.11 10.98 -0.89
N GLU A 43 -12.15 11.49 -1.56
CA GLU A 43 -12.02 12.51 -2.62
C GLU A 43 -11.04 12.08 -3.72
N GLY A 44 -11.06 10.79 -4.07
CA GLY A 44 -10.19 10.20 -5.10
C GLY A 44 -8.71 10.10 -4.72
N GLY A 45 -8.35 10.43 -3.47
CA GLY A 45 -6.98 10.39 -2.98
C GLY A 45 -6.78 9.39 -1.83
N LEU A 46 -5.58 8.81 -1.76
CA LEU A 46 -5.17 7.94 -0.66
C LEU A 46 -5.35 8.68 0.67
N ARG A 47 -6.04 8.02 1.59
CA ARG A 47 -6.15 8.41 2.99
C ARG A 47 -5.19 7.59 3.85
N GLU A 48 -5.16 6.28 3.61
CA GLU A 48 -4.37 5.33 4.39
C GLU A 48 -4.08 4.08 3.57
N ALA A 49 -2.88 3.54 3.76
CA ALA A 49 -2.53 2.17 3.38
C ALA A 49 -1.96 1.41 4.58
N LEU A 50 -2.43 0.18 4.79
CA LEU A 50 -1.85 -0.76 5.75
C LEU A 50 -1.20 -1.89 4.98
N LEU A 51 0.09 -2.08 5.22
CA LEU A 51 0.90 -3.10 4.56
C LEU A 51 1.49 -4.02 5.61
N TRP A 52 1.39 -5.33 5.40
CA TRP A 52 2.05 -6.32 6.22
C TRP A 52 2.39 -7.55 5.40
N SER A 53 3.24 -8.41 5.93
CA SER A 53 3.60 -9.66 5.29
C SER A 53 3.78 -10.76 6.31
N SER A 54 3.53 -11.98 5.88
CA SER A 54 3.79 -13.22 6.61
C SER A 54 5.05 -13.93 6.14
N SER A 55 5.82 -13.33 5.23
CA SER A 55 7.07 -13.90 4.69
C SER A 55 8.27 -13.06 5.12
N GLU A 56 9.39 -13.72 5.39
CA GLU A 56 10.67 -13.08 5.75
C GLU A 56 11.44 -12.58 4.50
N GLN A 57 11.06 -13.00 3.30
CA GLN A 57 11.78 -12.74 2.04
C GLN A 57 11.18 -11.56 1.25
N ILE A 58 10.91 -10.43 1.91
CA ILE A 58 10.26 -9.31 1.23
C ILE A 58 11.32 -8.41 0.62
N SER A 59 11.30 -8.31 -0.71
CA SER A 59 12.16 -7.42 -1.50
C SER A 59 11.32 -6.43 -2.32
N PHE A 60 10.33 -5.78 -1.68
CA PHE A 60 9.83 -4.54 -2.26
C PHE A 60 10.81 -3.42 -1.93
N ALA A 61 11.20 -2.68 -2.96
CA ALA A 61 12.12 -1.57 -2.87
C ALA A 61 11.38 -0.23 -2.76
N ARG A 62 10.20 -0.09 -3.38
CA ARG A 62 9.51 1.20 -3.47
C ARG A 62 8.00 1.11 -3.45
N LEU A 63 7.39 2.01 -2.69
CA LEU A 63 5.97 2.27 -2.65
C LEU A 63 5.68 3.48 -3.54
N HIS A 64 4.69 3.37 -4.40
CA HIS A 64 4.29 4.41 -5.35
C HIS A 64 2.85 4.83 -5.11
N TYR A 65 2.60 6.13 -5.17
CA TYR A 65 1.26 6.71 -5.16
C TYR A 65 1.28 8.06 -5.87
N ALA A 66 0.50 8.19 -6.94
CA ALA A 66 0.51 9.37 -7.81
C ALA A 66 1.92 9.72 -8.30
N ASP A 67 2.41 10.92 -8.01
CA ASP A 67 3.74 11.45 -8.32
C ASP A 67 4.80 11.13 -7.24
N ARG A 68 4.43 10.34 -6.23
CA ARG A 68 5.26 10.07 -5.05
C ARG A 68 5.80 8.67 -5.06
N THR A 69 7.06 8.56 -4.67
CA THR A 69 7.75 7.28 -4.46
C THR A 69 8.51 7.36 -3.14
N ALA A 70 8.41 6.32 -2.33
CA ALA A 70 9.18 6.21 -1.10
C ALA A 70 9.79 4.80 -0.98
N PRO A 71 11.03 4.68 -0.50
CA PRO A 71 11.54 3.38 -0.10
C PRO A 71 10.70 2.85 1.07
N PHE A 72 10.35 1.57 1.05
CA PHE A 72 9.75 0.92 2.19
C PHE A 72 10.25 -0.50 2.28
N SER A 73 10.46 -0.97 3.50
CA SER A 73 10.77 -2.35 3.82
C SER A 73 9.75 -2.82 4.85
N LEU A 74 9.33 -4.07 4.73
CA LEU A 74 8.44 -4.69 5.69
C LEU A 74 9.20 -5.77 6.44
N SER A 75 8.99 -5.83 7.75
CA SER A 75 9.36 -6.99 8.56
C SER A 75 8.18 -7.94 8.66
N SER A 76 8.47 -9.25 8.68
CA SER A 76 7.45 -10.28 8.89
C SER A 76 6.72 -10.03 10.22
N GLY A 77 5.40 -10.21 10.23
CA GLY A 77 4.59 -10.08 11.44
C GLY A 77 4.39 -8.64 11.94
N GLN A 78 4.72 -7.63 11.13
CA GLN A 78 4.44 -6.22 11.45
C GLN A 78 3.51 -5.58 10.42
N VAL A 79 2.59 -4.75 10.92
CA VAL A 79 1.71 -3.89 10.13
C VAL A 79 2.29 -2.49 10.10
N TYR A 80 2.43 -1.95 8.89
CA TYR A 80 2.93 -0.62 8.63
C TYR A 80 1.82 0.24 8.05
N ARG A 81 1.60 1.41 8.65
CA ARG A 81 0.61 2.39 8.23
C ARG A 81 1.26 3.52 7.47
N PHE A 82 0.81 3.75 6.25
CA PHE A 82 1.28 4.83 5.38
C PHE A 82 0.19 5.86 5.13
N GLY A 83 0.59 7.13 5.12
CA GLY A 83 -0.24 8.26 4.72
C GLY A 83 -0.16 8.56 3.22
N ARG A 84 -0.82 9.65 2.81
CA ARG A 84 -0.78 10.17 1.43
C ARG A 84 0.62 10.60 0.98
N ASP A 85 1.49 10.94 1.92
CA ASP A 85 2.89 11.30 1.71
C ASP A 85 3.83 10.10 1.67
N LEU A 86 3.29 8.88 1.74
CA LEU A 86 4.04 7.63 1.81
C LEU A 86 5.01 7.56 3.00
N LYS A 87 4.84 8.42 4.01
CA LYS A 87 5.56 8.29 5.27
C LYS A 87 4.92 7.19 6.10
N CYS A 88 5.76 6.37 6.74
CA CYS A 88 5.29 5.44 7.74
C CYS A 88 4.88 6.23 8.98
N LEU A 89 3.59 6.23 9.29
CA LEU A 89 3.01 6.97 10.41
C LEU A 89 3.02 6.14 11.70
N LYS A 90 2.89 4.82 11.59
CA LYS A 90 2.83 3.91 12.73
C LYS A 90 3.15 2.48 12.29
N THR A 91 3.80 1.72 13.17
CA THR A 91 4.03 0.29 13.03
C THR A 91 3.52 -0.44 14.28
N TRP A 92 2.95 -1.62 14.12
CA TRP A 92 2.53 -2.49 15.23
C TRP A 92 2.60 -3.97 14.85
N PRO A 93 2.67 -4.91 15.82
CA PRO A 93 2.62 -6.34 15.53
C PRO A 93 1.28 -6.75 14.89
N LEU A 94 1.34 -7.71 13.97
CA LEU A 94 0.17 -8.28 13.28
C LEU A 94 -0.77 -9.02 14.25
#